data_AF-A0A1Y4G0Q3-F1
#
_entry.id   AF-A0A1Y4G0Q3-F1
#
_cell.length_a   1.000
_cell.length_b   1.000
_cell.length_c   1.000
_cell.angle_alpha   90.00
_cell.angle_beta   90.00
_cell.angle_gamma   90.00
#
_symmetry.space_group_name_H-M   'P 1'
#
loop_
_entity.id
_entity.type
_entity.pdbx_description
1 polymer ?
#
loop_
_entity_poly.entity_id
_entity_poly.type
_entity_poly.pdbx_seq_one_letter_code
_entity_poly.pdbx_strand_id
1 'polypeptide(L)'
;MANYAIITDLNRCTGCLACTVACKAVNGVPVGDFWIKTLRVGPHPKTDGAQFPDVEMYFLPVQCQHCENPECVKVCPTEASHIREDGTIQVDKSKCIGCRFCAMACPYGVRYLNEEERVVEKCTLCEQRISQGELPQCVSQCGARARFFGDLDQGVDAFEAPAHPDSPGCQYDEMTQTRVKLKDYVEAYTDNDIHHLVDAGNKPKLMYLMREGRKWRE
;
A
#
# COMPACT_ATOMS: atom_id res chain seq x y z
N MET A 1 1.81 -10.05 -18.50
CA MET A 1 1.33 -8.68 -18.22
C MET A 1 1.83 -8.35 -16.84
N ALA A 2 2.37 -7.15 -16.60
CA ALA A 2 2.89 -6.83 -15.27
C ALA A 2 1.76 -6.93 -14.22
N ASN A 3 2.07 -7.46 -13.05
CA ASN A 3 1.11 -7.67 -11.97
C ASN A 3 1.59 -6.95 -10.70
N TYR A 4 1.44 -5.63 -10.70
CA TYR A 4 2.08 -4.78 -9.70
C TYR A 4 1.42 -4.84 -8.31
N ALA A 5 2.26 -4.83 -7.27
CA ALA A 5 1.84 -4.74 -5.88
C ALA A 5 2.85 -3.97 -5.02
N ILE A 6 2.47 -3.74 -3.76
CA ILE A 6 3.36 -3.21 -2.71
C ILE A 6 3.36 -4.21 -1.55
N ILE A 7 4.54 -4.49 -1.03
CA ILE A 7 4.72 -5.13 0.27
C ILE A 7 5.24 -4.12 1.29
N THR A 8 4.69 -4.16 2.51
CA THR A 8 5.11 -3.30 3.61
C THR A 8 5.67 -4.11 4.77
N ASP A 9 6.94 -3.94 5.11
CA ASP A 9 7.57 -4.46 6.33
C ASP A 9 7.10 -3.67 7.56
N LEU A 10 6.25 -4.31 8.36
CA LEU A 10 5.65 -3.75 9.56
C LEU A 10 6.58 -3.80 10.78
N ASN A 11 7.72 -4.49 10.69
CA ASN A 11 8.78 -4.44 11.70
C ASN A 11 9.61 -3.15 11.53
N ARG A 12 9.69 -2.63 10.29
CA ARG A 12 10.38 -1.38 9.97
C ARG A 12 9.48 -0.14 10.01
N CYS A 13 8.17 -0.30 9.88
CA CYS A 13 7.24 0.84 9.85
C CYS A 13 7.16 1.55 11.20
N THR A 14 7.56 2.82 11.24
CA THR A 14 7.56 3.65 12.46
C THR A 14 6.32 4.53 12.62
N GLY A 15 5.36 4.46 11.68
CA GLY A 15 4.14 5.27 11.75
C GLY A 15 4.35 6.77 11.48
N CYS A 16 5.43 7.17 10.81
CA CYS A 16 5.79 8.58 10.58
C CYS A 16 4.86 9.37 9.64
N LEU A 17 3.89 8.71 8.98
CA LEU A 17 2.94 9.30 8.04
C LEU A 17 3.53 9.92 6.76
N ALA A 18 4.84 9.78 6.51
CA ALA A 18 5.48 10.29 5.29
C ALA A 18 4.82 9.75 4.01
N CYS A 19 4.47 8.46 4.00
CA CYS A 19 3.76 7.84 2.88
C CYS A 19 2.38 8.46 2.65
N THR A 20 1.66 8.84 3.72
CA THR A 20 0.37 9.52 3.66
C THR A 20 0.50 10.94 3.11
N VAL A 21 1.41 11.73 3.66
CA VAL A 21 1.61 13.13 3.23
C VAL A 21 2.11 13.20 1.80
N ALA A 22 3.08 12.35 1.43
CA ALA A 22 3.62 12.33 0.08
C ALA A 22 2.58 11.90 -0.97
N CYS A 23 1.73 10.92 -0.64
CA CYS A 23 0.63 10.52 -1.50
C CYS A 23 -0.38 11.66 -1.71
N LYS A 24 -0.67 12.44 -0.66
CA LYS A 24 -1.54 13.61 -0.77
C LYS A 24 -0.93 14.67 -1.68
N ALA A 25 0.33 15.02 -1.43
CA ALA A 25 1.02 16.08 -2.17
C ALA A 25 1.11 15.78 -3.67
N VAL A 26 1.44 14.55 -4.06
CA VAL A 26 1.62 14.21 -5.48
C VAL A 26 0.32 14.01 -6.25
N ASN A 27 -0.79 13.67 -5.57
CA ASN A 27 -2.08 13.40 -6.21
C ASN A 27 -3.13 14.51 -5.93
N GLY A 28 -2.76 15.59 -5.26
CA GLY A 28 -3.69 16.69 -4.96
C GLY A 28 -4.84 16.30 -4.02
N VAL A 29 -4.63 15.33 -3.12
CA VAL A 29 -5.69 14.81 -2.25
C VAL A 29 -6.06 15.84 -1.18
N PRO A 30 -7.33 16.27 -1.08
CA PRO A 30 -7.75 17.36 -0.20
C PRO A 30 -7.59 17.02 1.29
N VAL A 31 -7.61 18.04 2.13
CA VAL A 31 -7.60 17.88 3.60
C VAL A 31 -8.84 17.09 4.04
N GLY A 32 -8.66 16.14 4.97
CA GLY A 32 -9.74 15.25 5.42
C GLY A 32 -9.80 13.91 4.66
N ASP A 33 -9.38 13.89 3.39
CA ASP A 33 -9.38 12.66 2.57
C ASP A 33 -8.02 11.98 2.52
N PHE A 34 -7.99 10.66 2.30
CA PHE A 34 -6.75 9.88 2.34
C PHE A 34 -6.78 8.72 1.36
N TRP A 35 -5.80 8.65 0.46
CA TRP A 35 -5.59 7.51 -0.44
C TRP A 35 -4.81 6.37 0.25
N ILE A 36 -4.10 6.70 1.33
CA ILE A 36 -3.39 5.79 2.22
C ILE A 36 -3.54 6.30 3.66
N LYS A 37 -4.05 5.45 4.56
CA LYS A 37 -4.25 5.74 5.98
C LYS A 37 -3.31 4.86 6.80
N THR A 38 -2.49 5.44 7.66
CA THR A 38 -1.65 4.66 8.57
C THR A 38 -2.39 4.47 9.89
N LEU A 39 -2.85 3.25 10.14
CA LEU A 39 -3.56 2.88 11.36
C LEU A 39 -2.56 2.46 12.42
N ARG A 40 -2.89 2.73 13.68
CA ARG A 40 -2.19 2.15 14.83
C ARG A 40 -2.98 0.91 15.26
N VAL A 41 -2.34 -0.25 15.26
CA VAL A 41 -2.91 -1.49 15.78
C VAL A 41 -2.30 -1.76 17.15
N GLY A 42 -3.16 -1.87 18.16
CA GLY A 42 -2.78 -1.98 19.57
C GLY A 42 -2.85 -0.66 20.37
N PRO A 43 -2.34 -0.67 21.61
CA PRO A 43 -1.54 -1.72 22.22
C PRO A 43 -2.32 -3.01 22.50
N HIS A 44 -1.66 -4.17 22.34
CA HIS A 44 -2.16 -5.49 22.68
C HIS A 44 -1.18 -6.20 23.63
N PRO A 45 -1.64 -7.08 24.54
CA PRO A 45 -0.74 -7.95 25.32
C PRO A 45 0.11 -8.82 24.38
N LYS A 46 1.42 -8.92 24.65
CA LYS A 46 2.35 -9.75 23.85
C LYS A 46 2.06 -11.25 23.96
N THR A 47 1.64 -11.69 25.14
CA THR A 47 1.27 -13.08 25.44
C THR A 47 -0.03 -13.11 26.25
N ASP A 48 -0.69 -14.26 26.25
CA ASP A 48 -1.87 -14.47 27.10
C ASP A 48 -1.50 -14.29 28.58
N GLY A 49 -2.18 -13.38 29.27
CA GLY A 49 -1.91 -13.04 30.66
C GLY A 49 -0.84 -11.95 30.88
N ALA A 50 -0.22 -11.42 29.83
CA ALA A 50 0.74 -10.31 29.95
C ALA A 50 0.10 -9.08 30.62
N GLN A 51 0.87 -8.45 31.51
CA GLN A 51 0.48 -7.25 32.24
C GLN A 51 1.21 -6.03 31.67
N PHE A 52 0.62 -4.84 31.81
CA PHE A 52 1.33 -3.62 31.45
C PHE A 52 2.69 -3.53 32.20
N PRO A 53 3.81 -3.16 31.53
CA PRO A 53 3.92 -2.60 30.18
C PRO A 53 4.26 -3.63 29.07
N ASP A 54 4.03 -4.93 29.25
CA ASP A 54 4.31 -5.98 28.25
C ASP A 54 3.28 -6.04 27.12
N VAL A 55 3.22 -4.94 26.37
CA VAL A 55 2.34 -4.75 25.22
C VAL A 55 3.12 -4.56 23.93
N GLU A 56 2.49 -4.86 22.81
CA GLU A 56 2.98 -4.59 21.47
C GLU A 56 1.99 -3.72 20.69
N MET A 57 2.53 -2.99 19.73
CA MET A 57 1.75 -2.27 18.73
C MET A 57 2.51 -2.24 17.41
N TYR A 58 1.79 -1.96 16.33
CA TYR A 58 2.38 -1.71 15.03
C TYR A 58 1.58 -0.67 14.26
N PHE A 59 2.17 -0.21 13.16
CA PHE A 59 1.54 0.75 12.28
C PHE A 59 1.21 0.07 10.96
N LEU A 60 -0.06 0.11 10.55
CA LEU A 60 -0.58 -0.57 9.37
C LEU A 60 -1.02 0.48 8.33
N PRO A 61 -0.22 0.72 7.27
CA PRO A 61 -0.67 1.58 6.18
C PRO A 61 -1.66 0.86 5.26
N VAL A 62 -2.92 1.29 5.32
CA VAL A 62 -4.04 0.76 4.54
C VAL A 62 -4.32 1.68 3.35
N GLN A 63 -4.34 1.11 2.15
CA GLN A 63 -4.63 1.79 0.88
C GLN A 63 -5.37 0.85 -0.08
N CYS A 64 -5.68 1.29 -1.31
CA CYS A 64 -6.24 0.38 -2.32
C CYS A 64 -5.37 -0.87 -2.47
N GLN A 65 -5.97 -2.05 -2.33
CA GLN A 65 -5.26 -3.33 -2.38
C GLN A 65 -5.07 -3.85 -3.81
N HIS A 66 -5.50 -3.09 -4.84
CA HIS A 66 -5.40 -3.44 -6.26
C HIS A 66 -5.80 -4.90 -6.55
N CYS A 67 -6.89 -5.35 -5.91
CA CYS A 67 -7.31 -6.74 -5.81
C CYS A 67 -7.44 -7.45 -7.18
N GLU A 68 -7.19 -8.75 -7.21
CA GLU A 68 -7.34 -9.59 -8.42
C GLU A 68 -8.81 -9.72 -8.84
N ASN A 69 -9.73 -9.82 -7.87
CA ASN A 69 -11.18 -9.94 -8.10
C ASN A 69 -11.94 -8.72 -7.54
N PRO A 70 -11.76 -7.51 -8.12
CA PRO A 70 -12.21 -6.29 -7.47
C PRO A 70 -13.72 -6.06 -7.58
N GLU A 71 -14.42 -6.21 -6.46
CA GLU A 71 -15.87 -5.96 -6.41
C GLU A 71 -16.23 -4.53 -6.82
N CYS A 72 -15.38 -3.57 -6.46
CA CYS A 72 -15.51 -2.17 -6.86
C CYS A 72 -15.53 -1.92 -8.39
N VAL A 73 -14.97 -2.83 -9.20
CA VAL A 73 -15.08 -2.79 -10.67
C VAL A 73 -16.41 -3.41 -11.10
N LYS A 74 -16.76 -4.58 -10.57
CA LYS A 74 -17.99 -5.32 -10.93
C LYS A 74 -19.26 -4.51 -10.70
N VAL A 75 -19.32 -3.75 -9.60
CA VAL A 75 -20.51 -2.97 -9.24
C VAL A 75 -20.59 -1.61 -9.94
N CYS A 76 -19.62 -1.24 -10.77
CA CYS A 76 -19.59 0.09 -11.39
C CYS A 76 -20.51 0.14 -12.63
N PRO A 77 -21.65 0.86 -12.59
CA PRO A 77 -22.64 0.79 -13.67
C PRO A 77 -22.21 1.51 -14.95
N THR A 78 -21.19 2.38 -14.87
CA THR A 78 -20.68 3.16 -16.01
C THR A 78 -19.32 2.69 -16.47
N GLU A 79 -18.81 1.58 -15.92
CA GLU A 79 -17.48 1.04 -16.20
C GLU A 79 -16.34 2.04 -15.92
N ALA A 80 -16.59 3.06 -15.09
CA ALA A 80 -15.58 4.03 -14.68
C ALA A 80 -14.45 3.35 -13.90
N SER A 81 -14.78 2.48 -12.94
CA SER A 81 -13.79 1.62 -12.30
C SER A 81 -13.45 0.45 -13.21
N HIS A 82 -12.17 0.28 -13.54
CA HIS A 82 -11.71 -0.76 -14.46
C HIS A 82 -10.32 -1.28 -14.06
N ILE A 83 -9.92 -2.41 -14.63
CA ILE A 83 -8.57 -2.98 -14.48
C ILE A 83 -7.78 -2.60 -15.73
N ARG A 84 -6.57 -2.05 -15.56
CA ARG A 84 -5.64 -1.78 -16.67
C ARG A 84 -4.83 -3.02 -17.04
N GLU A 85 -4.14 -2.95 -18.17
CA GLU A 85 -3.26 -4.03 -18.67
C GLU A 85 -2.15 -4.43 -17.69
N ASP A 86 -1.71 -3.51 -16.82
CA ASP A 86 -0.73 -3.74 -15.75
C ASP A 86 -1.34 -4.29 -14.46
N GLY A 87 -2.60 -4.75 -14.52
CA GLY A 87 -3.34 -5.29 -13.39
C GLY A 87 -3.73 -4.27 -12.33
N THR A 88 -3.48 -2.97 -12.54
CA THR A 88 -3.87 -1.93 -11.60
C THR A 88 -5.35 -1.55 -11.78
N ILE A 89 -6.06 -1.37 -10.66
CA ILE A 89 -7.43 -0.86 -10.70
C ILE A 89 -7.36 0.66 -10.83
N GLN A 90 -8.10 1.23 -11.78
CA GLN A 90 -8.19 2.67 -12.01
C GLN A 90 -9.64 3.16 -12.00
N VAL A 91 -9.80 4.49 -12.02
CA VAL A 91 -11.09 5.16 -12.16
C VAL A 91 -11.00 6.17 -13.29
N ASP A 92 -11.78 5.97 -14.34
CA ASP A 92 -12.01 6.97 -15.37
C ASP A 92 -12.98 8.02 -14.83
N LYS A 93 -12.44 9.20 -14.51
CA LYS A 93 -13.22 10.31 -13.96
C LYS A 93 -14.30 10.79 -14.93
N SER A 94 -14.10 10.69 -16.24
CA SER A 94 -15.07 11.15 -17.25
C SER A 94 -16.35 10.31 -17.30
N LYS A 95 -16.26 9.03 -16.92
CA LYS A 95 -17.39 8.10 -16.84
C LYS A 95 -18.00 8.02 -15.45
N CYS A 96 -17.32 8.56 -14.42
CA CYS A 96 -17.76 8.41 -13.04
C CYS A 96 -18.94 9.36 -12.76
N ILE A 97 -20.07 8.79 -12.33
CA ILE A 97 -21.28 9.55 -11.99
C ILE A 97 -21.44 9.80 -10.47
N GLY A 98 -20.41 9.49 -9.68
CA GLY A 98 -20.43 9.74 -8.23
C GLY A 98 -21.43 8.90 -7.42
N CYS A 99 -21.90 7.76 -7.95
CA CYS A 99 -22.94 6.92 -7.30
C CYS A 99 -22.47 6.16 -6.05
N ARG A 100 -21.16 6.11 -5.78
CA ARG A 100 -20.52 5.50 -4.59
C ARG A 100 -20.72 3.98 -4.42
N PHE A 101 -21.30 3.26 -5.37
CA PHE A 101 -21.44 1.79 -5.28
C PHE A 101 -20.09 1.09 -5.09
N CYS A 102 -19.07 1.52 -5.83
CA CYS A 102 -17.72 0.99 -5.71
C CYS A 102 -17.05 1.31 -4.35
N ALA A 103 -17.46 2.39 -3.67
CA ALA A 103 -16.98 2.73 -2.34
C ALA A 103 -17.63 1.83 -1.27
N MET A 104 -18.95 1.62 -1.36
CA MET A 104 -19.68 0.72 -0.46
C MET A 104 -19.27 -0.74 -0.62
N ALA A 105 -18.94 -1.17 -1.84
CA ALA A 105 -18.49 -2.54 -2.11
C ALA A 105 -17.03 -2.82 -1.71
N CYS A 106 -16.24 -1.81 -1.37
CA CYS A 106 -14.84 -2.00 -1.04
C CYS A 106 -14.69 -2.43 0.42
N PRO A 107 -14.18 -3.65 0.72
CA PRO A 107 -14.10 -4.15 2.09
C PRO A 107 -13.12 -3.35 2.97
N TYR A 108 -12.21 -2.58 2.34
CA TYR A 108 -11.16 -1.84 3.03
C TYR A 108 -11.51 -0.37 3.31
N GLY A 109 -12.63 0.15 2.78
CA GLY A 109 -13.02 1.56 2.98
C GLY A 109 -12.00 2.58 2.44
N VAL A 110 -11.29 2.24 1.37
CA VAL A 110 -10.18 3.03 0.76
C VAL A 110 -10.58 3.80 -0.50
N ARG A 111 -11.90 3.96 -0.71
CA ARG A 111 -12.51 4.76 -1.78
C ARG A 111 -13.40 5.81 -1.12
N TYR A 112 -13.36 7.05 -1.59
CA TYR A 112 -14.24 8.12 -1.14
C TYR A 112 -14.78 8.91 -2.33
N LEU A 113 -15.88 9.64 -2.13
CA LEU A 113 -16.36 10.60 -3.12
C LEU A 113 -15.62 11.92 -2.91
N ASN A 114 -14.89 12.38 -3.91
CA ASN A 114 -14.46 13.77 -3.98
C ASN A 114 -15.70 14.63 -4.25
N GLU A 115 -16.10 15.45 -3.28
CA GLU A 115 -17.35 16.21 -3.35
C GLU A 115 -17.29 17.37 -4.35
N GLU A 116 -16.11 17.91 -4.60
CA GLU A 116 -15.87 18.99 -5.56
C GLU A 116 -15.97 18.48 -7.00
N GLU A 117 -15.22 17.43 -7.33
CA GLU A 117 -15.24 16.84 -8.67
C GLU A 117 -16.42 15.91 -8.92
N ARG A 118 -17.14 15.52 -7.87
CA ARG A 118 -18.29 14.59 -7.90
C ARG A 118 -17.94 13.20 -8.45
N VAL A 119 -16.67 12.78 -8.31
CA VAL A 119 -16.16 11.47 -8.73
C VAL A 119 -15.58 10.69 -7.55
N VAL A 120 -15.50 9.37 -7.68
CA VAL A 120 -14.84 8.53 -6.66
C VAL A 120 -13.34 8.52 -6.87
N GLU A 121 -12.60 8.73 -5.79
CA GLU A 121 -11.13 8.70 -5.79
C GLU A 121 -10.58 7.58 -4.89
N LYS A 122 -9.35 7.17 -5.17
CA LYS A 122 -8.61 6.12 -4.47
C LYS A 122 -7.14 6.13 -4.90
N CYS A 123 -6.28 5.42 -4.15
CA CYS A 123 -4.93 5.10 -4.60
C CYS A 123 -4.94 4.46 -6.01
N THR A 124 -4.10 4.97 -6.89
CA THR A 124 -3.92 4.53 -8.30
C THR A 124 -2.68 3.67 -8.50
N LEU A 125 -2.03 3.25 -7.40
CA LEU A 125 -0.66 2.71 -7.38
C LEU A 125 0.37 3.65 -8.01
N CYS A 126 0.09 4.97 -8.02
CA CYS A 126 0.89 5.97 -8.71
C CYS A 126 1.12 5.62 -10.19
N GLU A 127 0.06 5.22 -10.90
CA GLU A 127 0.10 4.92 -12.34
C GLU A 127 0.91 5.94 -13.15
N GLN A 128 0.76 7.23 -12.83
CA GLN A 128 1.45 8.34 -13.48
C GLN A 128 2.98 8.31 -13.32
N ARG A 129 3.51 7.53 -12.37
CA ARG A 129 4.94 7.35 -12.08
C ARG A 129 5.44 6.00 -12.55
N ILE A 130 4.71 4.93 -12.24
CA ILE A 130 5.12 3.56 -12.61
C ILE A 130 5.13 3.36 -14.14
N SER A 131 4.28 4.08 -14.88
CA SER A 131 4.31 4.11 -16.35
C SER A 131 5.61 4.70 -16.93
N GLN A 132 6.33 5.48 -16.13
CA GLN A 132 7.64 6.05 -16.46
C GLN A 132 8.80 5.24 -15.87
N GLY A 133 8.50 4.06 -15.31
CA GLY A 133 9.49 3.21 -14.64
C GLY A 133 9.90 3.70 -13.26
N GLU A 134 9.22 4.70 -12.67
CA GLU A 134 9.51 5.19 -11.33
C GLU A 134 8.81 4.37 -10.23
N LEU A 135 9.28 4.50 -8.98
CA LEU A 135 8.61 3.92 -7.82
C LEU A 135 7.38 4.76 -7.41
N PRO A 136 6.31 4.13 -6.87
CA PRO A 136 5.21 4.86 -6.27
C PRO A 136 5.67 5.83 -5.19
N GLN A 137 5.04 7.00 -5.10
CA GLN A 137 5.50 8.07 -4.20
C GLN A 137 5.54 7.62 -2.73
N CYS A 138 4.59 6.79 -2.30
CA CYS A 138 4.55 6.28 -0.93
C CYS A 138 5.71 5.31 -0.60
N VAL A 139 6.28 4.66 -1.62
CA VAL A 139 7.49 3.82 -1.54
C VAL A 139 8.72 4.71 -1.54
N SER A 140 8.82 5.64 -2.50
CA SER A 140 9.96 6.55 -2.66
C SER A 140 10.24 7.40 -1.41
N GLN A 141 9.18 7.82 -0.71
CA GLN A 141 9.28 8.69 0.47
C GLN A 141 9.29 7.93 1.81
N CYS A 142 9.36 6.60 1.78
CA CYS A 142 9.37 5.82 3.02
C CYS A 142 10.73 5.97 3.72
N GLY A 143 10.84 6.87 4.69
CA GLY A 143 12.09 7.12 5.43
C GLY A 143 12.67 5.88 6.11
N ALA A 144 11.80 5.00 6.65
CA ALA A 144 12.23 3.74 7.28
C ALA A 144 12.58 2.62 6.28
N ARG A 145 12.37 2.84 4.98
CA ARG A 145 12.50 1.82 3.92
C ARG A 145 11.70 0.56 4.25
N ALA A 146 10.44 0.78 4.59
CA ALA A 146 9.50 -0.26 4.98
C ALA A 146 8.59 -0.69 3.82
N ARG A 147 8.52 0.06 2.71
CA ARG A 147 7.62 -0.22 1.59
C ARG A 147 8.43 -0.55 0.36
N PHE A 148 8.06 -1.62 -0.33
CA PHE A 148 8.71 -2.09 -1.56
C PHE A 148 7.64 -2.30 -2.62
N PHE A 149 7.97 -2.00 -3.88
CA PHE A 149 7.08 -2.12 -5.03
C PHE A 149 7.69 -3.03 -6.08
N GLY A 150 6.88 -3.87 -6.70
CA GLY A 150 7.36 -4.74 -7.76
C GLY A 150 6.23 -5.48 -8.46
N ASP A 151 6.64 -6.33 -9.39
CA ASP A 151 5.78 -7.21 -10.15
C ASP A 151 5.70 -8.58 -9.44
N LEU A 152 4.48 -8.99 -9.07
CA LEU A 152 4.23 -10.27 -8.41
C LEU A 152 4.74 -11.45 -9.24
N ASP A 153 4.71 -11.35 -10.57
CA ASP A 153 5.14 -12.43 -11.47
C ASP A 153 6.67 -12.63 -11.42
N GLN A 154 7.42 -11.65 -10.91
CA GLN A 154 8.87 -11.72 -10.69
C GLN A 154 9.24 -12.18 -9.28
N GLY A 155 8.24 -12.44 -8.42
CA GLY A 155 8.41 -12.81 -7.03
C GLY A 155 8.61 -11.60 -6.10
N VAL A 156 8.08 -11.74 -4.88
CA VAL A 156 8.08 -10.68 -3.85
C VAL A 156 9.50 -10.25 -3.48
N ASP A 157 10.46 -11.17 -3.50
CA ASP A 157 11.88 -10.93 -3.27
C ASP A 157 12.49 -9.86 -4.20
N ALA A 158 11.96 -9.73 -5.41
CA ALA A 158 12.43 -8.78 -6.41
C ALA A 158 11.88 -7.36 -6.21
N PHE A 159 10.97 -7.15 -5.25
CA PHE A 159 10.34 -5.85 -5.04
C PHE A 159 11.39 -4.82 -4.60
N GLU A 160 11.28 -3.61 -5.13
CA GLU A 160 12.29 -2.58 -5.00
C GLU A 160 11.82 -1.45 -4.08
N ALA A 161 12.78 -0.88 -3.35
CA ALA A 161 12.63 0.37 -2.62
C ALA A 161 13.87 1.25 -2.85
N PRO A 162 13.82 2.55 -2.52
CA PRO A 162 15.03 3.37 -2.52
C PRO A 162 16.05 2.83 -1.52
N ALA A 163 17.34 2.95 -1.84
CA ALA A 163 18.43 2.65 -0.94
C ALA A 163 18.38 3.48 0.35
N HIS A 164 18.98 2.95 1.43
CA HIS A 164 19.39 3.76 2.57
C HIS A 164 20.66 4.54 2.18
N PRO A 165 20.84 5.80 2.64
CA PRO A 165 22.09 6.51 2.40
C PRO A 165 23.30 5.71 2.86
N ASP A 166 23.17 4.98 3.97
CA ASP A 166 24.28 4.22 4.57
C ASP A 166 24.47 2.80 3.98
N SER A 167 23.50 2.27 3.22
CA SER A 167 23.59 0.91 2.65
C SER A 167 22.67 0.79 1.43
N PRO A 168 23.24 0.62 0.21
CA PRO A 168 24.63 0.28 -0.13
C PRO A 168 25.65 1.45 -0.09
N GLY A 169 25.31 2.60 0.51
CA GLY A 169 26.16 3.78 0.43
C GLY A 169 25.91 4.50 -0.89
N CYS A 170 25.06 5.53 -0.90
CA CYS A 170 24.85 6.35 -2.08
C CYS A 170 24.87 7.83 -1.73
N GLN A 171 25.30 8.67 -2.67
CA GLN A 171 25.25 10.12 -2.47
C GLN A 171 23.80 10.57 -2.26
N TYR A 172 23.59 11.60 -1.43
CA TYR A 172 22.24 12.06 -1.08
C TYR A 172 21.37 12.35 -2.32
N ASP A 173 21.98 12.92 -3.35
CA ASP A 173 21.32 13.27 -4.61
C ASP A 173 20.92 12.04 -5.45
N GLU A 174 21.63 10.91 -5.26
CA GLU A 174 21.42 9.64 -5.97
C GLU A 174 20.52 8.66 -5.18
N MET A 175 20.24 8.96 -3.91
CA MET A 175 19.46 8.09 -3.02
C MET A 175 18.08 7.73 -3.54
N THR A 176 17.45 8.64 -4.28
CA THR A 176 16.10 8.42 -4.83
C THR A 176 16.10 7.54 -6.09
N GLN A 177 17.26 7.39 -6.74
CA GLN A 177 17.43 6.60 -7.96
C GLN A 177 18.05 5.24 -7.68
N THR A 178 18.86 5.13 -6.62
CA THR A 178 19.47 3.87 -6.19
C THR A 178 18.42 2.96 -5.57
N ARG A 179 18.24 1.76 -6.11
CA ARG A 179 17.24 0.79 -5.66
C ARG A 179 17.87 -0.40 -4.96
N VAL A 180 17.17 -0.90 -3.95
CA VAL A 180 17.48 -2.15 -3.25
C VAL A 180 16.31 -3.11 -3.39
N LYS A 181 16.61 -4.40 -3.46
CA LYS A 181 15.59 -5.46 -3.46
C LYS A 181 15.21 -5.84 -2.05
N LEU A 182 13.97 -6.26 -1.86
CA LEU A 182 13.42 -6.67 -0.57
C LEU A 182 14.32 -7.69 0.12
N LYS A 183 14.61 -8.82 -0.54
CA LYS A 183 15.39 -9.92 0.06
C LYS A 183 16.80 -9.54 0.52
N ASP A 184 17.38 -8.51 -0.07
CA ASP A 184 18.75 -8.07 0.21
C ASP A 184 18.79 -7.02 1.33
N TYR A 185 17.62 -6.51 1.73
CA TYR A 185 17.50 -5.34 2.60
C TYR A 185 16.70 -5.60 3.89
N VAL A 186 15.73 -6.50 3.87
CA VAL A 186 15.02 -6.92 5.08
C VAL A 186 15.67 -8.16 5.69
N GLU A 187 15.39 -8.40 6.96
CA GLU A 187 15.76 -9.66 7.61
C GLU A 187 15.08 -10.85 6.92
N ALA A 188 15.68 -12.02 7.03
CA ALA A 188 15.13 -13.26 6.48
C ALA A 188 13.68 -13.47 6.92
N TYR A 189 12.85 -13.92 5.97
CA TYR A 189 11.44 -14.21 6.18
C TYR A 189 11.03 -15.45 5.38
N THR A 190 9.83 -15.93 5.68
CA THR A 190 9.15 -17.04 5.01
C THR A 190 7.79 -16.56 4.51
N ASP A 191 7.14 -17.36 3.66
CA ASP A 191 5.79 -17.04 3.17
C ASP A 191 4.76 -16.89 4.32
N ASN A 192 4.99 -17.53 5.47
CA ASN A 192 4.11 -17.42 6.64
C ASN A 192 4.19 -16.04 7.33
N ASP A 193 5.26 -15.27 7.08
CA ASP A 193 5.45 -13.91 7.60
C ASP A 193 4.73 -12.86 6.71
N ILE A 194 4.22 -13.27 5.54
CA ILE A 194 3.51 -12.40 4.61
C ILE A 194 2.01 -12.49 4.90
N HIS A 195 1.43 -11.36 5.28
CA HIS A 195 0.02 -11.22 5.56
C HIS A 195 -0.68 -10.35 4.53
N HIS A 196 -1.99 -10.51 4.43
CA HIS A 196 -2.86 -9.68 3.63
C HIS A 196 -3.97 -9.10 4.51
N LEU A 197 -4.57 -7.99 4.07
CA LEU A 197 -5.89 -7.60 4.56
C LEU A 197 -6.92 -8.68 4.19
N VAL A 198 -8.11 -8.58 4.78
CA VAL A 198 -9.18 -9.56 4.73
C VAL A 198 -9.48 -9.87 3.27
N ASP A 199 -9.48 -11.15 2.94
CA ASP A 199 -9.93 -11.61 1.65
C ASP A 199 -11.44 -11.90 1.73
N ALA A 200 -12.25 -10.96 1.25
CA ALA A 200 -13.70 -11.13 1.13
C ALA A 200 -14.09 -11.83 -0.19
N GLY A 201 -13.19 -12.65 -0.76
CA GLY A 201 -13.29 -13.23 -2.10
C GLY A 201 -12.71 -12.35 -3.20
N ASN A 202 -12.13 -11.21 -2.82
CA ASN A 202 -11.59 -10.22 -3.75
C ASN A 202 -10.09 -10.40 -4.01
N LYS A 203 -9.37 -11.24 -3.25
CA LYS A 203 -7.93 -11.52 -3.38
C LYS A 203 -7.06 -10.25 -3.40
N PRO A 204 -6.83 -9.59 -2.25
CA PRO A 204 -5.98 -8.40 -2.17
C PRO A 204 -4.54 -8.69 -2.59
N LYS A 205 -3.94 -7.83 -3.43
CA LYS A 205 -2.57 -8.02 -3.94
C LYS A 205 -1.50 -7.42 -3.03
N LEU A 206 -1.84 -6.39 -2.27
CA LEU A 206 -0.89 -5.76 -1.35
C LEU A 206 -0.64 -6.68 -0.16
N MET A 207 0.60 -6.63 0.32
CA MET A 207 1.14 -7.55 1.31
C MET A 207 1.74 -6.79 2.49
N TYR A 208 1.80 -7.46 3.63
CA TYR A 208 2.33 -6.93 4.88
C TYR A 208 3.26 -7.97 5.50
N LEU A 209 4.55 -7.65 5.53
CA LEU A 209 5.56 -8.51 6.12
C LEU A 209 5.63 -8.22 7.62
N MET A 210 5.35 -9.21 8.45
CA MET A 210 5.44 -9.15 9.91
C MET A 210 6.16 -10.39 10.42
N ARG A 211 7.22 -10.19 11.21
CA ARG A 211 8.13 -11.25 11.67
C ARG A 211 8.08 -11.34 13.20
N GLU A 212 9.01 -12.12 13.75
CA GLU A 212 9.35 -12.14 15.18
C GLU A 212 8.22 -12.63 16.11
N GLY A 213 7.32 -13.46 15.59
CA GLY A 213 6.21 -14.00 16.38
C GLY A 213 5.17 -12.96 16.80
N ARG A 214 5.20 -11.76 16.19
CA ARG A 214 4.16 -10.74 16.36
C ARG A 214 2.86 -11.25 15.77
N LYS A 215 1.74 -10.93 16.43
CA LYS A 215 0.43 -11.43 15.99
C LYS A 215 -0.20 -10.45 14.99
N TRP A 216 -0.42 -10.92 13.76
CA TRP A 216 -1.26 -10.21 12.77
C TRP A 216 -2.69 -10.03 13.31
N ARG A 217 -3.14 -8.79 13.32
CA ARG A 217 -4.46 -8.34 13.81
C ARG A 217 -5.01 -7.30 12.82
N GLU A 218 -6.02 -7.69 12.07
CA GLU A 218 -6.71 -6.78 11.17
C GLU A 218 -7.88 -6.07 11.86
#